data_AF-A0A2M8CYP1-F1
#
_entry.id   AF-A0A2M8CYP1-F1
#
_cell.length_a   1.000
_cell.length_b   1.000
_cell.length_c   1.000
_cell.angle_alpha   90.00
_cell.angle_beta   90.00
_cell.angle_gamma   90.00
#
_symmetry.space_group_name_H-M   'P 1'
#
loop_
_entity.id
_entity.type
_entity.pdbx_description
1 polymer ?
#
loop_
_entity_poly.entity_id
_entity_poly.type
_entity_poly.pdbx_seq_one_letter_code
_entity_poly.pdbx_strand_id
1 'polypeptide(L)'
;MNEQIIQAQTAVTSPDIAYPAKSRNYSIVSPFIDFLLVGGVSVFIIPFVMLPFWESAEHSLWLGFTAYCLIFVLNLPHFIHSYQLLYRGYFTKMGSSAYGRGTKIRMAISGVIAPAVLIVFLLFGASQPDSRMLGYGTNVMLFTLGWHYVKQGYGIMMALSVRKKVFFDKMEKHILLANAYIVWLYSWFSLNTNANTEVYYGVPFTGAGLPVSWREPVLILFLLWTVIAVTILIRKSDRHPVLCYNGLAAYFFAVYPWVLFAFAHPNIIIFIPALHSLQYILFVWKLVYERTKEELLKRSC
;
A
#
# COMPACT_ATOMS: atom_id res chain seq x y z
N MET A 1 -70.06 20.44 16.04
CA MET A 1 -70.26 21.88 15.73
C MET A 1 -69.19 22.63 16.52
N ASN A 2 -68.05 23.11 16.03
CA ASN A 2 -67.40 23.28 14.71
C ASN A 2 -65.89 23.38 15.05
N GLU A 3 -64.96 22.51 14.63
CA GLU A 3 -64.30 22.41 13.32
C GLU A 3 -64.09 23.70 12.50
N GLN A 4 -63.97 24.87 13.16
CA GLN A 4 -63.57 26.13 12.50
C GLN A 4 -62.48 26.91 13.26
N ILE A 5 -61.58 26.23 13.97
CA ILE A 5 -60.35 26.84 14.53
C ILE A 5 -59.13 26.14 13.93
N ILE A 6 -59.10 26.08 12.60
CA ILE A 6 -57.91 25.83 11.78
C ILE A 6 -58.03 26.81 10.62
N GLN A 7 -56.93 27.47 10.25
CA GLN A 7 -56.74 28.37 9.08
C GLN A 7 -56.70 29.89 9.33
N ALA A 8 -55.93 30.36 10.32
CA ALA A 8 -55.47 31.76 10.34
C ALA A 8 -54.08 31.98 10.97
N GLN A 9 -53.15 31.04 10.77
CA GLN A 9 -51.72 31.25 11.05
C GLN A 9 -50.89 30.73 9.88
N THR A 10 -51.02 31.44 8.76
CA THR A 10 -50.19 31.28 7.57
C THR A 10 -48.97 32.20 7.65
N ALA A 11 -47.82 31.59 7.42
CA ALA A 11 -46.68 32.14 6.70
C ALA A 11 -45.93 33.35 7.30
N VAL A 12 -45.04 33.08 8.25
CA VAL A 12 -43.74 33.77 8.27
C VAL A 12 -42.71 32.82 7.64
N THR A 13 -42.63 32.87 6.31
CA THR A 13 -41.52 32.26 5.56
C THR A 13 -40.26 33.07 5.84
N SER A 14 -39.45 32.60 6.79
CA SER A 14 -38.02 32.93 6.83
C SER A 14 -37.43 32.62 5.46
N PRO A 15 -36.68 33.53 4.81
CA PRO A 15 -35.95 33.17 3.60
C PRO A 15 -34.97 32.06 3.96
N ASP A 16 -35.17 30.89 3.36
CA ASP A 16 -34.18 29.82 3.33
C ASP A 16 -32.93 30.38 2.65
N ILE A 17 -31.99 30.86 3.48
CA ILE A 17 -30.63 31.10 3.04
C ILE A 17 -30.07 29.70 2.76
N ALA A 18 -30.19 29.28 1.49
CA ALA A 18 -29.53 28.10 0.97
C ALA A 18 -28.03 28.31 1.13
N TYR A 19 -27.47 27.79 2.23
CA TYR A 19 -26.04 27.65 2.36
C TYR A 19 -25.57 26.82 1.16
N PRO A 20 -24.66 27.33 0.31
CA PRO A 20 -24.13 26.54 -0.78
C PRO A 20 -23.57 25.26 -0.19
N ALA A 21 -24.06 24.11 -0.65
CA ALA A 21 -23.58 22.80 -0.22
C ALA A 21 -22.07 22.78 -0.42
N LYS A 22 -21.32 22.96 0.67
CA LYS A 22 -19.86 23.03 0.67
C LYS A 22 -19.38 21.80 -0.10
N SER A 23 -18.77 22.00 -1.27
CA SER A 23 -18.32 20.90 -2.11
C SER A 23 -17.45 20.01 -1.23
N ARG A 24 -17.95 18.82 -0.90
CA ARG A 24 -17.25 17.92 0.02
C ARG A 24 -16.06 17.37 -0.75
N ASN A 25 -14.89 17.96 -0.52
CA ASN A 25 -13.65 17.45 -1.09
C ASN A 25 -13.32 16.13 -0.41
N TYR A 26 -13.61 15.02 -1.09
CA TYR A 26 -13.35 13.67 -0.59
C TYR A 26 -11.88 13.26 -0.71
N SER A 27 -11.10 14.01 -1.49
CA SER A 27 -9.66 13.83 -1.65
C SER A 27 -8.93 14.14 -0.34
N ILE A 28 -7.71 13.65 -0.21
CA ILE A 28 -6.81 14.01 0.89
C ILE A 28 -6.18 15.37 0.59
N VAL A 29 -5.60 15.53 -0.61
CA VAL A 29 -5.07 16.81 -1.11
C VAL A 29 -5.93 17.30 -2.28
N SER A 30 -5.90 16.57 -3.40
CA SER A 30 -6.74 16.80 -4.58
C SER A 30 -6.88 15.50 -5.36
N PRO A 31 -7.90 15.34 -6.23
CA PRO A 31 -8.10 14.08 -6.95
C PRO A 31 -6.86 13.65 -7.75
N PHE A 32 -6.22 14.61 -8.41
CA PHE A 32 -5.04 14.36 -9.25
C PHE A 32 -3.79 14.06 -8.42
N ILE A 33 -3.51 14.84 -7.37
CA ILE A 33 -2.35 14.61 -6.52
C ILE A 33 -2.48 13.29 -5.76
N ASP A 34 -3.67 12.99 -5.23
CA ASP A 34 -3.94 11.70 -4.61
C ASP A 34 -3.70 10.55 -5.60
N PHE A 35 -4.18 10.66 -6.84
CA PHE A 35 -3.96 9.65 -7.89
C PHE A 35 -2.46 9.41 -8.13
N LEU A 36 -1.69 10.48 -8.34
CA LEU A 36 -0.24 10.38 -8.54
C LEU A 36 0.44 9.70 -7.37
N LEU A 37 0.18 10.16 -6.14
CA LEU A 37 0.85 9.68 -4.93
C LEU A 37 0.51 8.22 -4.62
N VAL A 38 -0.73 7.78 -4.85
CA VAL A 38 -1.13 6.41 -4.54
C VAL A 38 -0.77 5.39 -5.61
N GLY A 39 -0.11 5.78 -6.71
CA GLY A 39 0.40 4.83 -7.70
C GLY A 39 0.35 5.33 -9.14
N GLY A 40 -0.36 6.41 -9.42
CA GLY A 40 -0.46 7.00 -10.76
C GLY A 40 0.89 7.40 -11.36
N VAL A 41 1.89 7.73 -10.53
CA VAL A 41 3.28 7.97 -11.00
C VAL A 41 3.84 6.77 -11.77
N SER A 42 3.40 5.54 -11.46
CA SER A 42 3.83 4.33 -12.18
C SER A 42 3.44 4.32 -13.65
N VAL A 43 2.37 5.03 -14.05
CA VAL A 43 1.97 5.18 -15.47
C VAL A 43 3.07 5.84 -16.28
N PHE A 44 3.86 6.72 -15.66
CA PHE A 44 4.93 7.44 -16.33
C PHE A 44 6.27 6.75 -16.13
N ILE A 45 6.58 6.35 -14.89
CA ILE A 45 7.88 5.76 -14.55
C ILE A 45 8.08 4.41 -15.25
N ILE A 46 7.09 3.52 -15.26
CA ILE A 46 7.29 2.16 -15.82
C ILE A 46 7.63 2.22 -17.33
N PRO A 47 6.84 2.89 -18.19
CA PRO A 47 7.21 3.01 -19.60
C PRO A 47 8.55 3.74 -19.80
N PHE A 48 8.81 4.78 -19.01
CA PHE A 48 10.06 5.55 -19.11
C PHE A 48 11.30 4.70 -18.84
N VAL A 49 11.29 3.86 -17.79
CA VAL A 49 12.44 3.03 -17.44
C VAL A 49 12.61 1.79 -18.33
N MET A 50 11.61 1.50 -19.17
CA MET A 50 11.64 0.46 -20.20
C MET A 50 12.14 0.95 -21.55
N LEU A 51 12.46 2.24 -21.70
CA LEU A 51 13.01 2.76 -22.94
C LEU A 51 14.41 2.16 -23.21
N PRO A 52 14.73 1.76 -24.46
CA PRO A 52 16.05 1.22 -24.83
C PRO A 52 17.21 2.17 -24.52
N PHE A 53 16.93 3.46 -24.33
CA PHE A 53 17.88 4.47 -23.88
C PHE A 53 18.68 4.03 -22.64
N TRP A 54 18.07 3.25 -21.73
CA TRP A 54 18.69 2.81 -20.47
C TRP A 54 19.58 1.57 -20.59
N GLU A 55 19.71 0.97 -21.78
CA GLU A 55 20.50 -0.25 -21.97
C GLU A 55 22.01 -0.02 -21.97
N SER A 56 22.46 1.23 -22.21
CA SER A 56 23.88 1.56 -22.11
C SER A 56 24.37 1.49 -20.65
N ALA A 57 25.61 1.06 -20.44
CA ALA A 57 26.18 0.95 -19.10
C ALA A 57 26.15 2.29 -18.33
N GLU A 58 26.45 3.39 -19.01
CA GLU A 58 26.42 4.73 -18.42
C GLU A 58 25.00 5.13 -17.99
N HIS A 59 23.99 4.97 -18.86
CA HIS A 59 22.63 5.35 -18.53
C HIS A 59 22.02 4.43 -17.46
N SER A 60 22.34 3.14 -17.49
CA SER A 60 21.91 2.18 -16.47
C SER A 60 22.46 2.56 -15.07
N LEU A 61 23.71 3.02 -14.98
CA LEU A 61 24.28 3.54 -13.74
C LEU A 61 23.52 4.77 -13.24
N TRP A 62 23.24 5.74 -14.11
CA TRP A 62 22.45 6.93 -13.76
C TRP A 62 21.03 6.56 -13.30
N LEU A 63 20.41 5.59 -13.95
CA LEU A 63 19.09 5.11 -13.58
C LEU A 63 19.09 4.44 -12.21
N GLY A 64 20.07 3.55 -11.97
CA GLY A 64 20.27 2.89 -10.68
C GLY A 64 20.56 3.88 -9.55
N PHE A 65 21.42 4.87 -9.79
CA PHE A 65 21.70 5.94 -8.83
C PHE A 65 20.45 6.77 -8.52
N THR A 66 19.67 7.13 -9.55
CA THR A 66 18.42 7.87 -9.38
C THR A 66 17.41 7.07 -8.57
N ALA A 67 17.23 5.79 -8.87
CA ALA A 67 16.38 4.88 -8.10
C ALA A 67 16.83 4.82 -6.64
N TYR A 68 18.12 4.64 -6.39
CA TYR A 68 18.70 4.64 -5.05
C TYR A 68 18.41 5.93 -4.28
N CYS A 69 18.63 7.10 -4.89
CA CYS A 69 18.32 8.39 -4.28
C CYS A 69 16.84 8.53 -3.95
N LEU A 70 15.95 8.14 -4.86
CA LEU A 70 14.50 8.19 -4.64
C LEU A 70 14.05 7.27 -3.51
N ILE A 71 14.61 6.05 -3.44
CA ILE A 71 14.38 5.15 -2.32
C ILE A 71 14.82 5.84 -1.03
N PHE A 72 16.02 6.41 -0.97
CA PHE A 72 16.48 7.04 0.26
C PHE A 72 15.57 8.21 0.69
N VAL A 73 15.24 9.11 -0.25
CA VAL A 73 14.45 10.31 0.04
C VAL A 73 13.00 10.00 0.40
N LEU A 74 12.37 9.00 -0.21
CA LEU A 74 10.96 8.67 0.02
C LEU A 74 10.77 7.59 1.09
N ASN A 75 11.64 6.58 1.10
CA ASN A 75 11.51 5.42 1.97
C ASN A 75 12.00 5.70 3.40
N LEU A 76 13.02 6.56 3.57
CA LEU A 76 13.49 6.90 4.91
C LEU A 76 12.40 7.64 5.73
N PRO A 77 11.74 8.70 5.23
CA PRO A 77 10.62 9.31 5.96
C PRO A 77 9.46 8.33 6.19
N HIS A 78 9.15 7.48 5.21
CA HIS A 78 8.13 6.44 5.33
C HIS A 78 8.39 5.51 6.54
N PHE A 79 9.62 5.00 6.67
CA PHE A 79 10.00 4.15 7.79
C PHE A 79 10.06 4.91 9.12
N ILE A 80 10.69 6.10 9.15
CA ILE A 80 10.81 6.89 10.38
C ILE A 80 9.44 7.18 10.98
N HIS A 81 8.47 7.62 10.17
CA HIS A 81 7.12 7.90 10.66
C HIS A 81 6.38 6.65 11.13
N SER A 82 6.55 5.52 10.43
CA SER A 82 6.00 4.23 10.86
C SER A 82 6.53 3.82 12.24
N TYR A 83 7.85 3.96 12.46
CA TYR A 83 8.48 3.67 13.75
C TYR A 83 8.05 4.65 14.84
N GLN A 84 7.96 5.94 14.54
CA GLN A 84 7.44 6.93 15.50
C GLN A 84 6.03 6.57 15.96
N LEU A 85 5.14 6.17 15.04
CA LEU A 85 3.78 5.76 15.38
C LEU A 85 3.76 4.49 16.25
N LEU A 86 4.61 3.51 15.93
CA LEU A 86 4.73 2.27 16.70
C LEU A 86 5.25 2.53 18.11
N TYR A 87 6.40 3.19 18.24
CA TYR A 87 7.13 3.35 19.50
C TYR A 87 6.65 4.50 20.39
N ARG A 88 5.89 5.46 19.87
CA ARG A 88 5.33 6.53 20.70
C ARG A 88 4.44 5.94 21.80
N GLY A 89 4.81 6.18 23.06
CA GLY A 89 4.10 5.66 24.24
C GLY A 89 4.06 4.13 24.29
N TYR A 90 5.08 3.44 23.76
CA TYR A 90 5.09 1.98 23.60
C TYR A 90 4.77 1.25 24.91
N PHE A 91 5.48 1.56 25.99
CA PHE A 91 5.25 0.92 27.30
C PHE A 91 3.86 1.20 27.85
N THR A 92 3.34 2.41 27.66
CA THR A 92 1.95 2.77 28.03
C THR A 92 0.94 1.93 27.25
N LYS A 93 1.14 1.73 25.94
CA LYS A 93 0.26 0.88 25.11
C LYS A 93 0.31 -0.59 25.53
N MET A 94 1.50 -1.09 25.87
CA MET A 94 1.69 -2.46 26.35
C MET A 94 1.08 -2.70 27.73
N GLY A 95 1.19 -1.71 28.63
CA GLY A 95 0.61 -1.76 29.99
C GLY A 95 -0.90 -1.50 30.04
N SER A 96 -1.44 -0.73 29.10
CA SER A 96 -2.85 -0.33 29.11
C SER A 96 -3.81 -1.49 28.87
N SER A 97 -4.92 -1.52 29.62
CA SER A 97 -6.05 -2.43 29.40
C SER A 97 -6.86 -2.09 28.16
N ALA A 98 -6.69 -0.90 27.57
CA ALA A 98 -7.38 -0.47 26.36
C ALA A 98 -7.00 -1.27 25.11
N TYR A 99 -5.87 -1.98 25.14
CA TYR A 99 -5.40 -2.81 24.03
C TYR A 99 -5.61 -4.29 24.34
N GLY A 100 -6.30 -5.00 23.45
CA GLY A 100 -6.48 -6.45 23.56
C GLY A 100 -5.15 -7.23 23.43
N ARG A 101 -5.13 -8.45 23.98
CA ARG A 101 -3.94 -9.34 23.98
C ARG A 101 -3.33 -9.54 22.59
N GLY A 102 -4.17 -9.71 21.57
CA GLY A 102 -3.70 -9.88 20.19
C GLY A 102 -2.92 -8.66 19.67
N THR A 103 -3.36 -7.44 19.99
CA THR A 103 -2.66 -6.20 19.61
C THR A 103 -1.32 -6.10 20.33
N LYS A 104 -1.28 -6.41 21.62
CA LYS A 104 -0.03 -6.43 22.41
C LYS A 104 0.99 -7.43 21.87
N ILE A 105 0.55 -8.63 21.51
CA ILE A 105 1.42 -9.64 20.88
C ILE A 105 2.00 -9.11 19.57
N ARG A 106 1.16 -8.54 18.69
CA ARG A 106 1.62 -7.97 17.41
C ARG A 106 2.63 -6.84 17.63
N MET A 107 2.39 -5.98 18.61
CA MET A 107 3.31 -4.90 18.97
C MET A 107 4.64 -5.41 19.54
N ALA A 108 4.63 -6.47 20.34
CA ALA A 108 5.85 -7.12 20.83
C ALA A 108 6.65 -7.75 19.68
N ILE A 109 5.95 -8.42 18.77
CA ILE A 109 6.58 -9.03 17.59
C ILE A 109 7.21 -7.95 16.71
N SER A 110 6.45 -6.92 16.31
CA SER A 110 6.95 -5.92 15.36
C SER A 110 7.93 -4.92 15.98
N GLY A 111 7.78 -4.61 17.27
CA GLY A 111 8.58 -3.59 17.96
C GLY A 111 9.79 -4.10 18.72
N VAL A 112 9.91 -5.41 18.96
CA VAL A 112 11.03 -5.96 19.74
C VAL A 112 11.60 -7.22 19.08
N ILE A 113 10.76 -8.23 18.87
CA ILE A 113 11.24 -9.55 18.45
C ILE A 113 11.81 -9.49 17.03
N ALA A 114 11.07 -8.94 16.06
CA ALA A 114 11.52 -8.87 14.68
C ALA A 114 12.81 -8.04 14.50
N PRO A 115 12.95 -6.83 15.10
CA PRO A 115 14.22 -6.10 15.10
C PRO A 115 15.38 -6.88 15.73
N ALA A 116 15.16 -7.54 16.88
CA ALA A 116 16.20 -8.31 17.55
C ALA A 116 16.67 -9.51 16.70
N VAL A 117 15.73 -10.25 16.11
CA VAL A 117 16.03 -11.35 15.18
C VAL A 117 16.81 -10.84 13.98
N LEU A 118 16.43 -9.69 13.41
CA LEU A 118 17.15 -9.10 12.28
C LEU A 118 18.58 -8.69 12.66
N ILE A 119 18.79 -8.08 13.83
CA ILE A 119 20.13 -7.72 14.33
C ILE A 119 20.99 -8.98 14.47
N VAL A 120 20.47 -10.03 15.11
CA VAL A 120 21.20 -11.30 15.28
C VAL A 120 21.52 -11.92 13.91
N PHE A 121 20.55 -11.94 12.99
CA PHE A 121 20.74 -12.44 11.64
C PHE A 121 21.84 -11.68 10.88
N LEU A 122 21.84 -10.35 10.96
CA LEU A 122 22.84 -9.51 10.28
C LEU A 122 24.23 -9.66 10.91
N LEU A 123 24.33 -9.72 12.23
CA LEU A 123 25.61 -9.95 12.93
C LEU A 123 26.18 -11.33 12.59
N PHE A 124 25.33 -12.36 12.54
CA PHE A 124 25.73 -13.70 12.12
C PHE A 124 26.11 -13.75 10.64
N GLY A 125 25.37 -13.07 9.78
CA GLY A 125 25.68 -12.97 8.35
C GLY A 125 27.01 -12.25 8.09
N ALA A 126 27.30 -11.20 8.85
CA ALA A 126 28.55 -10.44 8.76
C ALA A 126 29.78 -11.23 9.22
N SER A 127 29.60 -12.29 10.02
CA SER A 127 30.70 -13.18 10.42
C SER A 127 30.97 -14.33 9.44
N GLN A 128 30.16 -14.49 8.39
CA GLN A 128 30.37 -15.53 7.38
C GLN A 128 31.40 -15.10 6.33
N PRO A 129 32.18 -16.05 5.76
CA PRO A 129 33.17 -15.75 4.73
C PRO A 129 32.58 -15.48 3.34
N ASP A 130 31.28 -15.76 3.15
CA ASP A 130 30.58 -15.59 1.88
C ASP A 130 29.25 -14.82 2.04
N SER A 131 28.63 -14.47 0.91
CA SER A 131 27.38 -13.69 0.87
C SER A 131 26.11 -14.55 0.94
N ARG A 132 26.19 -15.86 1.19
CA ARG A 132 25.01 -16.75 1.15
C ARG A 132 23.96 -16.35 2.18
N MET A 133 24.40 -15.95 3.37
CA MET A 133 23.49 -15.46 4.42
C MET A 133 22.73 -14.22 3.97
N LEU A 134 23.38 -13.28 3.27
CA LEU A 134 22.70 -12.12 2.68
C LEU A 134 21.72 -12.56 1.59
N GLY A 135 22.07 -13.55 0.76
CA GLY A 135 21.17 -14.14 -0.23
C GLY A 135 19.89 -14.75 0.38
N TYR A 136 19.98 -15.42 1.52
CA TYR A 136 18.80 -15.86 2.28
C TYR A 136 17.97 -14.68 2.80
N GLY A 137 18.65 -13.63 3.27
CA GLY A 137 18.00 -12.38 3.65
C GLY A 137 17.24 -11.75 2.48
N THR A 138 17.83 -11.73 1.29
CA THR A 138 17.20 -11.26 0.05
C THR A 138 15.94 -12.05 -0.27
N ASN A 139 15.97 -13.39 -0.18
CA ASN A 139 14.78 -14.22 -0.40
C ASN A 139 13.64 -13.89 0.58
N VAL A 140 13.95 -13.77 1.88
CA VAL A 140 12.96 -13.39 2.90
C VAL A 140 12.43 -11.98 2.65
N MET A 141 13.29 -11.05 2.27
CA MET A 141 12.92 -9.68 1.93
C MET A 141 11.99 -9.66 0.71
N LEU A 142 12.32 -10.30 -0.40
CA LEU A 142 11.49 -10.32 -1.61
C LEU A 142 10.12 -10.97 -1.35
N PHE A 143 10.06 -12.03 -0.53
CA PHE A 143 8.80 -12.62 -0.08
C PHE A 143 7.95 -11.61 0.70
N THR A 144 8.54 -10.98 1.73
CA THR A 144 7.82 -10.09 2.65
C THR A 144 7.46 -8.74 2.03
N LEU A 145 8.29 -8.19 1.13
CA LEU A 145 8.00 -6.95 0.39
C LEU A 145 6.77 -7.12 -0.50
N GLY A 146 6.72 -8.20 -1.29
CA GLY A 146 5.55 -8.46 -2.15
C GLY A 146 4.27 -8.57 -1.34
N TRP A 147 4.30 -9.30 -0.22
CA TRP A 147 3.17 -9.44 0.69
C TRP A 147 2.74 -8.09 1.28
N HIS A 148 3.72 -7.29 1.70
CA HIS A 148 3.49 -5.99 2.29
C HIS A 148 2.85 -5.02 1.28
N TYR A 149 3.36 -4.98 0.05
CA TYR A 149 2.89 -4.07 -1.00
C TYR A 149 1.43 -4.34 -1.39
N VAL A 150 1.06 -5.60 -1.64
CA VAL A 150 -0.33 -5.93 -2.01
C VAL A 150 -1.31 -5.61 -0.88
N LYS A 151 -0.91 -5.87 0.38
CA LYS A 151 -1.72 -5.57 1.55
C LYS A 151 -1.88 -4.06 1.77
N GLN A 152 -0.84 -3.28 1.50
CA GLN A 152 -0.91 -1.82 1.56
C GLN A 152 -1.83 -1.25 0.48
N GLY A 153 -1.68 -1.67 -0.78
CA GLY A 153 -2.56 -1.23 -1.86
C GLY A 153 -4.04 -1.50 -1.57
N TYR A 154 -4.34 -2.69 -1.04
CA TYR A 154 -5.67 -3.03 -0.51
C TYR A 154 -6.13 -2.09 0.61
N GLY A 155 -5.28 -1.84 1.62
CA GLY A 155 -5.62 -0.95 2.73
C GLY A 155 -5.93 0.48 2.29
N ILE A 156 -5.15 1.00 1.33
CA ILE A 156 -5.35 2.33 0.75
C ILE A 156 -6.67 2.41 -0.01
N MET A 157 -6.98 1.38 -0.82
CA MET A 157 -8.27 1.30 -1.51
C MET A 157 -9.43 1.37 -0.51
N MET A 158 -9.38 0.61 0.58
CA MET A 158 -10.41 0.64 1.62
C MET A 158 -10.52 2.04 2.26
N ALA A 159 -9.38 2.63 2.65
CA ALA A 159 -9.35 3.94 3.31
C ALA A 159 -9.91 5.06 2.43
N LEU A 160 -9.51 5.12 1.16
CA LEU A 160 -10.01 6.13 0.22
C LEU A 160 -11.46 5.90 -0.15
N SER A 161 -11.92 4.64 -0.23
CA SER A 161 -13.32 4.33 -0.53
C SER A 161 -14.24 4.77 0.60
N VAL A 162 -13.84 4.57 1.86
CA VAL A 162 -14.59 5.07 3.04
C VAL A 162 -14.72 6.59 3.00
N ARG A 163 -13.66 7.32 2.62
CA ARG A 163 -13.74 8.79 2.46
C ARG A 163 -14.79 9.21 1.45
N LYS A 164 -14.91 8.48 0.34
CA LYS A 164 -15.96 8.70 -0.68
C LYS A 164 -17.31 8.08 -0.35
N LYS A 165 -17.48 7.53 0.86
CA LYS A 165 -18.69 6.80 1.30
C LYS A 165 -19.04 5.59 0.42
N VAL A 166 -18.04 5.01 -0.24
CA VAL A 166 -18.15 3.74 -0.96
C VAL A 166 -17.70 2.64 -0.01
N PHE A 167 -18.67 1.94 0.57
CA PHE A 167 -18.39 0.90 1.56
C PHE A 167 -18.36 -0.47 0.90
N PHE A 168 -17.25 -1.18 1.08
CA PHE A 168 -17.18 -2.60 0.75
C PHE A 168 -17.73 -3.43 1.90
N ASP A 169 -18.60 -4.39 1.59
CA ASP A 169 -19.09 -5.34 2.56
C ASP A 169 -17.99 -6.33 2.98
N LYS A 170 -18.32 -7.23 3.91
CA LYS A 170 -17.35 -8.22 4.41
C LYS A 170 -16.87 -9.14 3.30
N MET A 171 -17.76 -9.61 2.42
CA MET A 171 -17.45 -10.57 1.37
C MET A 171 -16.54 -9.93 0.31
N GLU A 172 -16.92 -8.75 -0.20
CA GLU A 172 -16.15 -7.97 -1.17
C GLU A 172 -14.73 -7.69 -0.65
N LYS A 173 -14.61 -7.31 0.63
CA LYS A 173 -13.31 -7.11 1.30
C LYS A 173 -12.44 -8.35 1.29
N HIS A 174 -13.00 -9.53 1.54
CA HIS A 174 -12.24 -10.77 1.56
C HIS A 174 -11.84 -11.22 0.17
N ILE A 175 -12.69 -11.03 -0.85
CA ILE A 175 -12.32 -11.36 -2.24
C ILE A 175 -11.16 -10.51 -2.72
N LEU A 176 -11.24 -9.18 -2.51
CA LEU A 176 -10.18 -8.27 -2.93
C LEU A 176 -8.88 -8.55 -2.17
N LEU A 177 -8.94 -8.86 -0.87
CA LEU A 177 -7.76 -9.24 -0.11
C LEU A 177 -7.17 -10.59 -0.56
N ALA A 178 -8.03 -11.58 -0.86
CA ALA A 178 -7.59 -12.87 -1.37
C ALA A 178 -6.96 -12.72 -2.77
N ASN A 179 -7.50 -11.87 -3.63
CA ASN A 179 -6.89 -11.57 -4.94
C ASN A 179 -5.49 -11.00 -4.77
N ALA A 180 -5.33 -9.98 -3.92
CA ALA A 180 -4.03 -9.41 -3.58
C ALA A 180 -3.01 -10.47 -3.15
N TYR A 181 -3.38 -11.38 -2.25
CA TYR A 181 -2.48 -12.45 -1.80
C TYR A 181 -2.22 -13.53 -2.85
N ILE A 182 -3.21 -13.91 -3.65
CA ILE A 182 -3.02 -14.92 -4.70
C ILE A 182 -2.08 -14.40 -5.79
N VAL A 183 -2.22 -13.12 -6.20
CA VAL A 183 -1.31 -12.49 -7.16
C VAL A 183 0.12 -12.44 -6.61
N TRP A 184 0.28 -12.04 -5.35
CA TRP A 184 1.58 -12.09 -4.67
C TRP A 184 2.16 -13.51 -4.63
N LEU A 185 1.35 -14.51 -4.26
CA LEU A 185 1.79 -15.89 -4.20
C LEU A 185 2.26 -16.39 -5.56
N TYR A 186 1.51 -16.10 -6.63
CA TYR A 186 1.92 -16.45 -7.99
C TYR A 186 3.24 -15.80 -8.41
N SER A 187 3.40 -14.50 -8.13
CA SER A 187 4.64 -13.77 -8.42
C SER A 187 5.83 -14.36 -7.69
N TRP A 188 5.71 -14.58 -6.37
CA TRP A 188 6.76 -15.19 -5.57
C TRP A 188 7.07 -16.62 -6.02
N PHE A 189 6.04 -17.41 -6.32
CA PHE A 189 6.19 -18.77 -6.83
C PHE A 189 6.99 -18.77 -8.15
N SER A 190 6.62 -17.88 -9.08
CA SER A 190 7.28 -17.76 -10.39
C SER A 190 8.75 -17.33 -10.28
N LEU A 191 9.07 -16.45 -9.33
CA LEU A 191 10.47 -16.09 -9.04
C LEU A 191 11.26 -17.31 -8.51
N ASN A 192 10.62 -18.17 -7.74
CA ASN A 192 11.26 -19.26 -7.02
C ASN A 192 11.22 -20.61 -7.72
N THR A 193 10.57 -20.74 -8.89
CA THR A 193 10.67 -21.95 -9.73
C THR A 193 12.04 -22.09 -10.39
N ASN A 194 12.74 -20.97 -10.63
CA ASN A 194 14.08 -20.99 -11.18
C ASN A 194 15.08 -21.15 -10.02
N ALA A 195 15.92 -22.19 -10.09
CA ALA A 195 17.02 -22.40 -9.15
C ALA A 195 18.32 -21.66 -9.56
N ASN A 196 18.20 -20.69 -10.47
CA ASN A 196 19.33 -19.89 -10.91
C ASN A 196 19.71 -18.88 -9.83
N THR A 197 20.99 -18.51 -9.82
CA THR A 197 21.47 -17.38 -9.02
C THR A 197 21.18 -16.09 -9.77
N GLU A 198 20.38 -15.24 -9.16
CA GLU A 198 20.04 -13.90 -9.60
C GLU A 198 20.76 -12.87 -8.72
N VAL A 199 20.83 -11.61 -9.17
CA VAL A 199 21.46 -10.53 -8.40
C VAL A 199 20.43 -9.46 -8.09
N TYR A 200 20.29 -9.12 -6.80
CA TYR A 200 19.43 -8.03 -6.34
C TYR A 200 20.25 -7.03 -5.52
N TYR A 201 20.35 -5.78 -5.99
CA TYR A 201 21.21 -4.74 -5.41
C TYR A 201 22.66 -5.21 -5.12
N GLY A 202 23.24 -5.99 -6.04
CA GLY A 202 24.59 -6.52 -5.89
C GLY A 202 24.72 -7.74 -4.97
N VAL A 203 23.62 -8.20 -4.36
CA VAL A 203 23.60 -9.41 -3.53
C VAL A 203 23.13 -10.60 -4.39
N PRO A 204 23.97 -11.63 -4.59
CA PRO A 204 23.54 -12.85 -5.25
C PRO A 204 22.56 -13.60 -4.35
N PHE A 205 21.46 -14.08 -4.93
CA PHE A 205 20.50 -14.93 -4.25
C PHE A 205 20.02 -16.03 -5.19
N THR A 206 19.72 -17.20 -4.63
CA THR A 206 19.21 -18.34 -5.39
C THR A 206 17.75 -18.56 -5.01
N GLY A 207 16.89 -18.79 -6.01
CA GLY A 207 15.49 -19.13 -5.78
C GLY A 207 15.33 -20.46 -5.04
N ALA A 208 14.17 -20.67 -4.42
CA ALA A 208 13.90 -21.85 -3.60
C ALA A 208 13.79 -23.19 -4.39
N GLY A 209 13.84 -23.16 -5.73
CA GLY A 209 13.75 -24.36 -6.57
C GLY A 209 12.39 -25.05 -6.48
N LEU A 210 11.30 -24.28 -6.45
CA LEU A 210 9.95 -24.80 -6.35
C LEU A 210 9.58 -25.67 -7.57
N PRO A 211 8.80 -26.76 -7.39
CA PRO A 211 8.51 -27.66 -8.50
C PRO A 211 7.70 -26.95 -9.59
N VAL A 212 8.20 -26.98 -10.82
CA VAL A 212 7.58 -26.30 -11.98
C VAL A 212 6.13 -26.74 -12.22
N SER A 213 5.77 -27.97 -11.85
CA SER A 213 4.41 -28.51 -11.96
C SER A 213 3.34 -27.72 -11.20
N TRP A 214 3.71 -26.97 -10.16
CA TRP A 214 2.79 -26.13 -9.41
C TRP A 214 2.58 -24.74 -10.04
N ARG A 215 3.37 -24.36 -11.06
CA ARG A 215 3.25 -23.04 -11.70
C ARG A 215 1.89 -22.85 -12.37
N GLU A 216 1.44 -23.84 -13.13
CA GLU A 216 0.16 -23.77 -13.86
C GLU A 216 -1.07 -23.73 -12.94
N PRO A 217 -1.21 -24.60 -11.92
CA PRO A 217 -2.30 -24.48 -10.94
C PRO A 217 -2.37 -23.12 -10.25
N VAL A 218 -1.22 -22.55 -9.86
CA VAL A 218 -1.17 -21.24 -9.20
C VAL A 218 -1.52 -20.12 -10.19
N LEU A 219 -1.11 -20.22 -11.45
CA LEU A 219 -1.53 -19.30 -12.52
C LEU A 219 -3.05 -19.32 -12.72
N ILE A 220 -3.65 -20.51 -12.84
CA ILE A 220 -5.10 -20.68 -13.00
C ILE A 220 -5.84 -20.05 -11.81
N LEU A 221 -5.40 -20.35 -10.59
CA LEU A 221 -5.97 -19.77 -9.38
C LEU A 221 -5.91 -18.23 -9.41
N PHE A 222 -4.77 -17.66 -9.80
CA PHE A 222 -4.60 -16.22 -9.97
C PHE A 222 -5.56 -15.62 -11.00
N LEU A 223 -5.67 -16.22 -12.19
CA LEU A 223 -6.53 -15.73 -13.26
C LEU A 223 -8.00 -15.75 -12.83
N LEU A 224 -8.46 -16.88 -12.27
CA LEU A 224 -9.83 -17.03 -11.76
C LEU A 224 -10.14 -15.98 -10.70
N TRP A 225 -9.25 -15.78 -9.72
CA TRP A 225 -9.49 -14.83 -8.64
C TRP A 225 -9.45 -13.37 -9.11
N THR A 226 -8.65 -13.07 -10.13
CA THR A 226 -8.63 -11.75 -10.78
C THR A 226 -9.96 -11.48 -11.48
N VAL A 227 -10.51 -12.45 -12.22
CA VAL A 227 -11.84 -12.32 -12.85
C VAL A 227 -12.93 -12.08 -11.80
N ILE A 228 -12.91 -12.82 -10.68
CA ILE A 228 -13.87 -12.64 -9.58
C ILE A 228 -13.74 -11.23 -8.98
N ALA A 229 -12.51 -10.77 -8.69
CA ALA A 229 -12.26 -9.45 -8.14
C ALA A 229 -12.75 -8.33 -9.08
N VAL A 230 -12.42 -8.41 -10.37
CA VAL A 230 -12.89 -7.46 -11.39
C VAL A 230 -14.41 -7.46 -11.50
N THR A 231 -15.04 -8.64 -11.50
CA THR A 231 -16.51 -8.77 -11.55
C THR A 231 -17.19 -8.06 -10.39
N ILE A 232 -16.64 -8.17 -9.18
CA ILE A 232 -17.18 -7.45 -8.01
C ILE A 232 -16.99 -5.95 -8.14
N LEU A 233 -15.84 -5.48 -8.65
CA LEU A 233 -15.60 -4.06 -8.87
C LEU A 233 -16.56 -3.48 -9.91
N ILE A 234 -16.82 -4.21 -11.01
CA ILE A 234 -17.78 -3.81 -12.05
C ILE A 234 -19.20 -3.73 -11.45
N ARG A 235 -19.65 -4.78 -10.76
CA ARG A 235 -20.96 -4.79 -10.08
C ARG A 235 -21.09 -3.66 -9.05
N LYS A 236 -19.97 -3.26 -8.44
CA LYS A 236 -19.93 -2.14 -7.50
C LYS A 236 -20.10 -0.79 -8.22
N SER A 237 -19.47 -0.59 -9.38
CA SER A 237 -19.69 0.62 -10.19
C SER A 237 -21.14 0.76 -10.63
N ASP A 238 -21.82 -0.34 -10.95
CA ASP A 238 -23.22 -0.29 -11.37
C ASP A 238 -24.15 0.23 -10.26
N ARG A 239 -23.82 -0.08 -9.00
CA ARG A 239 -24.57 0.37 -7.80
C ARG A 239 -24.10 1.72 -7.27
N HIS A 240 -22.87 2.11 -7.59
CA HIS A 240 -22.26 3.35 -7.15
C HIS A 240 -21.55 4.01 -8.34
N PRO A 241 -22.17 5.00 -9.00
CA PRO A 241 -21.64 5.61 -10.22
C PRO A 241 -20.29 6.33 -10.00
N VAL A 242 -19.86 6.51 -8.76
CA VAL A 242 -18.58 7.11 -8.40
C VAL A 242 -17.74 6.11 -7.60
N LEU A 243 -17.05 5.19 -8.29
CA LEU A 243 -16.00 4.40 -7.64
C LEU A 243 -14.86 5.30 -7.17
N CYS A 244 -14.13 4.84 -6.16
CA CYS A 244 -12.94 5.53 -5.71
C CYS A 244 -11.77 5.22 -6.64
N TYR A 245 -11.70 5.89 -7.79
CA TYR A 245 -10.64 5.69 -8.80
C TYR A 245 -9.23 5.72 -8.22
N ASN A 246 -8.94 6.64 -7.30
CA ASN A 246 -7.64 6.70 -6.63
C ASN A 246 -7.37 5.45 -5.77
N GLY A 247 -8.40 4.95 -5.08
CA GLY A 247 -8.31 3.69 -4.34
C GLY A 247 -8.10 2.48 -5.25
N LEU A 248 -8.81 2.43 -6.39
CA LEU A 248 -8.63 1.37 -7.40
C LEU A 248 -7.25 1.42 -8.03
N ALA A 249 -6.74 2.61 -8.35
CA ALA A 249 -5.38 2.80 -8.84
C ALA A 249 -4.36 2.27 -7.83
N ALA A 250 -4.51 2.64 -6.54
CA ALA A 250 -3.62 2.17 -5.49
C ALA A 250 -3.57 0.65 -5.38
N TYR A 251 -4.74 0.01 -5.46
CA TYR A 251 -4.85 -1.44 -5.47
C TYR A 251 -4.21 -2.04 -6.72
N PHE A 252 -4.59 -1.55 -7.89
CA PHE A 252 -4.14 -2.06 -9.19
C PHE A 252 -2.62 -2.00 -9.32
N PHE A 253 -2.00 -0.83 -9.09
CA PHE A 253 -0.55 -0.66 -9.24
C PHE A 253 0.23 -1.54 -8.28
N ALA A 254 -0.20 -1.61 -7.00
CA ALA A 254 0.47 -2.42 -6.00
C ALA A 254 0.36 -3.93 -6.26
N VAL A 255 -0.77 -4.40 -6.77
CA VAL A 255 -1.01 -5.82 -7.01
C VAL A 255 -0.40 -6.30 -8.32
N TYR A 256 -0.55 -5.53 -9.40
CA TYR A 256 -0.17 -5.98 -10.74
C TYR A 256 1.20 -5.44 -11.15
N PRO A 257 1.38 -4.18 -11.59
CA PRO A 257 2.70 -3.64 -11.93
C PRO A 257 3.82 -3.88 -10.92
N TRP A 258 3.57 -3.69 -9.62
CA TRP A 258 4.63 -3.72 -8.61
C TRP A 258 4.94 -5.10 -8.05
N VAL A 259 4.06 -6.08 -8.25
CA VAL A 259 4.23 -7.40 -7.65
C VAL A 259 4.22 -8.45 -8.75
N LEU A 260 3.17 -8.51 -9.57
CA LEU A 260 3.11 -9.46 -10.68
C LEU A 260 4.23 -9.21 -11.72
N PHE A 261 4.46 -7.94 -12.08
CA PHE A 261 5.41 -7.57 -13.14
C PHE A 261 6.72 -6.98 -12.63
N ALA A 262 7.00 -7.09 -11.33
CA ALA A 262 8.21 -6.52 -10.72
C ALA A 262 9.50 -6.96 -11.44
N PHE A 263 9.56 -8.24 -11.81
CA PHE A 263 10.71 -8.88 -12.45
C PHE A 263 10.61 -8.98 -13.97
N ALA A 264 9.62 -8.32 -14.60
CA ALA A 264 9.50 -8.30 -16.05
C ALA A 264 10.66 -7.56 -16.72
N HIS A 265 11.26 -6.59 -16.02
CA HIS A 265 12.44 -5.86 -16.47
C HIS A 265 13.28 -5.40 -15.24
N PRO A 266 14.63 -5.51 -15.26
CA PRO A 266 15.47 -5.12 -14.11
C PRO A 266 15.26 -3.66 -13.65
N ASN A 267 14.97 -2.78 -14.60
CA ASN A 267 14.74 -1.36 -14.29
C ASN A 267 13.41 -1.10 -13.57
N ILE A 268 12.43 -2.02 -13.60
CA ILE A 268 11.15 -1.79 -12.91
C ILE A 268 11.36 -1.98 -11.40
N ILE A 269 11.95 -3.10 -10.99
CA ILE A 269 12.03 -3.49 -9.59
C ILE A 269 12.76 -2.48 -8.71
N ILE A 270 13.76 -1.79 -9.27
CA ILE A 270 14.56 -0.81 -8.53
C ILE A 270 13.76 0.45 -8.14
N PHE A 271 12.66 0.79 -8.83
CA PHE A 271 11.82 1.94 -8.46
C PHE A 271 10.65 1.59 -7.54
N ILE A 272 10.31 0.31 -7.39
CA ILE A 272 9.12 -0.11 -6.65
C ILE A 272 9.14 0.36 -5.18
N PRO A 273 10.25 0.25 -4.42
CA PRO A 273 10.25 0.72 -3.04
C PRO A 273 10.00 2.23 -2.91
N ALA A 274 10.48 3.02 -3.88
CA ALA A 274 10.23 4.47 -3.93
C ALA A 274 8.76 4.78 -4.25
N LEU A 275 8.19 4.13 -5.27
CA LEU A 275 6.78 4.26 -5.65
C LEU A 275 5.83 3.83 -4.53
N HIS A 276 6.17 2.74 -3.84
CA HIS A 276 5.44 2.26 -2.68
C HIS A 276 5.46 3.27 -1.52
N SER A 277 6.63 3.82 -1.21
CA SER A 277 6.80 4.81 -0.13
C SER A 277 5.97 6.07 -0.39
N LEU A 278 5.85 6.47 -1.65
CA LEU A 278 5.04 7.62 -2.08
C LEU A 278 3.57 7.48 -1.68
N GLN A 279 3.01 6.27 -1.76
CA GLN A 279 1.62 6.02 -1.36
C GLN A 279 1.40 6.35 0.12
N TYR A 280 2.36 6.00 0.97
CA TYR A 280 2.26 6.18 2.41
C TYR A 280 2.39 7.63 2.84
N ILE A 281 3.25 8.41 2.16
CA ILE A 281 3.48 9.83 2.45
C ILE A 281 2.16 10.62 2.43
N LEU A 282 1.25 10.31 1.51
CA LEU A 282 -0.08 10.93 1.44
C LEU A 282 -0.86 10.82 2.77
N PHE A 283 -0.83 9.64 3.38
CA PHE A 283 -1.56 9.38 4.62
C PHE A 283 -0.86 9.98 5.84
N VAL A 284 0.47 9.95 5.87
CA VAL A 284 1.25 10.59 6.94
C VAL A 284 1.01 12.09 6.96
N TRP A 285 1.12 12.75 5.81
CA TRP A 285 0.89 14.19 5.70
C TRP A 285 -0.50 14.56 6.18
N LYS A 286 -1.51 13.75 5.84
CA LYS A 286 -2.87 13.97 6.33
C LYS A 286 -2.97 13.85 7.85
N LEU A 287 -2.38 12.79 8.41
CA LEU A 287 -2.41 12.53 9.85
C LEU A 287 -1.69 13.63 10.64
N VAL A 288 -0.54 14.09 10.15
CA VAL A 288 0.22 15.19 10.74
C VAL A 288 -0.59 16.48 10.67
N TYR A 289 -1.15 16.80 9.50
CA TYR A 289 -1.96 18.00 9.32
C TYR A 289 -3.17 18.06 10.27
N GLU A 290 -3.95 16.98 10.37
CA GLU A 290 -5.12 16.95 11.25
C GLU A 290 -4.72 17.06 12.73
N ARG A 291 -3.63 16.42 13.14
CA ARG A 291 -3.12 16.54 14.51
C ARG A 291 -2.68 17.96 14.84
N THR A 292 -1.90 18.60 13.97
CA THR A 292 -1.45 19.98 14.19
C THR A 292 -2.65 20.93 14.31
N LYS A 293 -3.68 20.71 13.49
CA LYS A 293 -4.92 21.47 13.56
C LYS A 293 -5.64 21.27 14.89
N GLU A 294 -5.77 20.04 15.39
CA GLU A 294 -6.36 19.77 16.71
C GLU A 294 -5.57 20.41 17.85
N GLU A 295 -4.24 20.35 17.81
CA GLU A 295 -3.37 20.97 18.83
C GLU A 295 -3.50 22.49 18.84
N LEU A 296 -3.57 23.13 17.66
CA LEU A 296 -3.82 24.57 17.56
C LEU A 296 -5.19 24.95 18.11
N LEU A 297 -6.24 24.19 17.78
CA LEU A 297 -7.58 24.43 18.32
C LEU A 297 -7.62 24.33 19.84
N LYS A 298 -6.92 23.35 20.43
CA LYS A 298 -6.82 23.20 21.89
C LYS A 298 -6.04 24.32 22.59
N ARG A 299 -5.14 25.01 21.89
CA ARG A 299 -4.39 26.16 22.44
C ARG A 299 -5.16 27.48 22.33
N SER A 300 -6.16 27.53 21.47
CA SER A 300 -7.03 28.70 21.26
C SER A 300 -8.29 28.70 22.13
N CYS A 301 -8.49 27.66 22.95
CA CYS A 301 -9.55 27.54 23.96
C CYS A 301 -8.93 27.55 25.35
#